data_AF-A0A927SGI0-F1
#
_entry.id   AF-A0A927SGI0-F1
#
_cell.length_a   1.000
_cell.length_b   1.000
_cell.length_c   1.000
_cell.angle_alpha   90.00
_cell.angle_beta   90.00
_cell.angle_gamma   90.00
#
_symmetry.space_group_name_H-M   'P 1'
#
loop_
_entity.id
_entity.type
_entity.pdbx_description
1 polymer ?
#
loop_
_entity_poly.entity_id
_entity_poly.type
_entity_poly.pdbx_seq_one_letter_code
_entity_poly.pdbx_strand_id
1 'polypeptide(L)'
;MKHTMKKMVDERISKESNALLAKLYWVALVLQIAVLIVKLYLQAEMLRWALDVLIILAGLGVMITLRTVRSLWGKKDEVLKEMDNSVLSTSFGAMMWIALLGTFLLTFGDRENSTWYAPSLAPVLIASGVYTVLAIRRGMVLWGGEKNRRDGKKRLGKATVLGALFFGIVMGAEDCFVDGAFRFHGLVKILIMGAGWGGFFYGLMSLVISRGEKAANKAVAATETGEEAEE
;
A
#
# COMPACT_ATOMS: atom_id res chain seq x y z
N MET A 1 1.14 38.48 -0.21
CA MET A 1 0.82 37.24 0.53
C MET A 1 0.06 36.28 -0.38
N LYS A 2 0.70 35.20 -0.85
CA LYS A 2 -0.03 34.12 -1.54
C LYS A 2 -0.79 33.34 -0.47
N HIS A 3 -2.11 33.50 -0.42
CA HIS A 3 -2.96 32.55 0.29
C HIS A 3 -2.76 31.18 -0.37
N THR A 4 -1.97 30.32 0.26
CA THR A 4 -1.98 28.89 0.01
C THR A 4 -3.37 28.40 0.39
N MET A 5 -4.28 28.32 -0.59
CA MET A 5 -5.50 27.53 -0.44
C MET A 5 -5.04 26.12 -0.07
N LYS A 6 -5.16 25.78 1.21
CA LYS A 6 -5.01 24.43 1.72
C LYS A 6 -6.01 23.60 0.92
N LYS A 7 -5.50 22.73 0.05
CA LYS A 7 -6.32 21.87 -0.82
C LYS A 7 -7.31 21.15 0.09
N MET A 8 -8.58 21.56 0.08
CA MET A 8 -9.62 20.87 0.86
C MET A 8 -9.60 19.43 0.39
N VAL A 9 -9.16 18.53 1.27
CA VAL A 9 -9.23 17.09 1.01
C VAL A 9 -10.71 16.77 0.97
N ASP A 10 -11.17 16.20 -0.14
CA ASP A 10 -12.57 15.80 -0.28
C ASP A 10 -12.91 14.82 0.85
N GLU A 11 -13.70 15.28 1.82
CA GLU A 11 -14.06 14.53 3.02
C GLU A 11 -14.79 13.24 2.67
N ARG A 12 -15.54 13.22 1.57
CA ARG A 12 -16.23 12.02 1.07
C ARG A 12 -15.23 10.94 0.69
N ILE A 13 -14.20 11.30 -0.07
CA ILE A 13 -13.14 10.36 -0.50
C ILE A 13 -12.38 9.83 0.74
N SER A 14 -12.10 10.70 1.70
CA SER A 14 -11.44 10.30 2.96
C SER A 14 -12.28 9.30 3.76
N LYS A 15 -13.59 9.55 3.88
CA LYS A 15 -14.53 8.65 4.58
C LYS A 15 -14.64 7.29 3.89
N GLU A 16 -14.82 7.26 2.58
CA GLU A 16 -14.89 6.00 1.82
C GLU A 16 -13.57 5.22 1.84
N SER A 17 -12.44 5.92 1.72
CA SER A 17 -11.10 5.34 1.84
C SER A 17 -10.91 4.70 3.21
N ASN A 18 -11.24 5.41 4.28
CA ASN A 18 -11.16 4.89 5.64
C ASN A 18 -12.07 3.68 5.84
N ALA A 19 -13.28 3.68 5.29
CA ALA A 19 -14.20 2.55 5.39
C ALA A 19 -13.67 1.30 4.68
N LEU A 20 -12.99 1.47 3.54
CA LEU A 20 -12.33 0.35 2.83
C LEU A 20 -11.10 -0.15 3.58
N LEU A 21 -10.23 0.75 4.00
CA LEU A 21 -9.02 0.39 4.76
C LEU A 21 -9.37 -0.27 6.10
N ALA A 22 -10.47 0.13 6.73
CA ALA A 22 -10.97 -0.51 7.94
C ALA A 22 -11.36 -1.98 7.74
N LYS A 23 -11.94 -2.33 6.59
CA LYS A 23 -12.23 -3.73 6.24
C LYS A 23 -10.94 -4.49 5.95
N LEU A 24 -10.03 -3.86 5.21
CA LEU A 24 -8.76 -4.47 4.80
C LEU A 24 -7.78 -4.63 5.95
N TYR A 25 -7.89 -3.82 7.01
CA TYR A 25 -7.21 -4.04 8.28
C TYR A 25 -7.45 -5.46 8.81
N TRP A 26 -8.72 -5.87 8.91
CA TRP A 26 -9.05 -7.20 9.42
C TRP A 26 -8.56 -8.32 8.51
N VAL A 27 -8.67 -8.13 7.19
CA VAL A 27 -8.13 -9.08 6.21
C VAL A 27 -6.62 -9.22 6.38
N ALA A 28 -5.89 -8.09 6.44
CA ALA A 28 -4.44 -8.09 6.62
C ALA A 28 -4.03 -8.72 7.96
N LEU A 29 -4.77 -8.46 9.04
CA LEU A 29 -4.51 -9.04 10.36
C LEU A 29 -4.67 -10.55 10.35
N VAL A 30 -5.77 -11.07 9.78
CA VAL A 30 -6.01 -12.51 9.68
C VAL A 30 -4.93 -13.18 8.83
N LEU A 31 -4.57 -12.58 7.69
CA LEU A 31 -3.49 -13.08 6.84
C LEU A 31 -2.13 -13.04 7.56
N GLN A 32 -1.85 -12.00 8.34
CA GLN A 32 -0.61 -11.91 9.11
C GLN A 32 -0.53 -12.99 10.19
N ILE A 33 -1.64 -13.26 10.88
CA ILE A 33 -1.73 -14.35 11.85
C ILE A 33 -1.51 -15.69 11.16
N ALA A 34 -2.07 -15.90 9.96
CA ALA A 34 -1.84 -17.12 9.20
C ALA A 34 -0.35 -17.30 8.83
N VAL A 35 0.34 -16.24 8.39
CA VAL A 35 1.78 -16.27 8.12
C VAL A 35 2.58 -16.63 9.39
N LEU A 36 2.24 -16.02 10.53
CA LEU A 36 2.86 -16.33 11.82
C LEU A 36 2.67 -17.81 12.19
N ILE A 37 1.44 -18.33 12.07
CA ILE A 37 1.14 -19.74 12.37
C ILE A 37 1.98 -20.68 11.48
N VAL A 38 2.08 -20.39 10.18
CA VAL A 38 2.90 -21.18 9.25
C VAL A 38 4.37 -21.16 9.68
N LYS A 39 4.92 -19.99 10.04
CA LYS A 39 6.31 -19.89 10.50
C LYS A 39 6.56 -20.66 11.80
N LEU A 40 5.63 -20.59 12.74
CA LEU A 40 5.71 -21.34 14.00
C LEU A 40 5.59 -22.85 13.76
N TYR A 41 4.72 -23.29 12.85
CA TYR A 41 4.58 -24.69 12.46
C TYR A 41 5.86 -25.23 11.81
N LEU A 42 6.55 -24.40 11.01
CA LEU A 42 7.86 -24.72 10.43
C LEU A 42 9.03 -24.58 11.42
N GLN A 43 8.75 -24.36 12.71
CA GLN A 43 9.76 -24.21 13.78
C GLN A 43 10.79 -23.12 13.46
N ALA A 44 10.35 -22.03 12.83
CA ALA A 44 11.23 -20.92 12.52
C ALA A 44 11.80 -20.31 13.79
N GLU A 45 13.09 -19.93 13.74
CA GLU A 45 13.78 -19.26 14.85
C GLU A 45 13.09 -17.94 15.23
N MET A 46 13.29 -17.49 16.48
CA MET A 46 12.63 -16.30 17.03
C MET A 46 12.74 -15.08 16.11
N LEU A 47 13.92 -14.83 15.56
CA LEU A 47 14.17 -13.69 14.66
C LEU A 47 13.26 -13.73 13.41
N ARG A 48 12.97 -14.93 12.89
CA ARG A 48 12.22 -15.15 11.65
C ARG A 48 10.71 -14.88 11.79
N TRP A 49 10.14 -15.01 12.99
CA TRP A 49 8.72 -14.70 13.26
C TRP A 49 8.51 -13.44 14.10
N ALA A 50 9.55 -12.87 14.70
CA ALA A 50 9.47 -11.64 15.51
C ALA A 50 8.86 -10.47 14.72
N LEU A 51 9.18 -10.35 13.43
CA LEU A 51 8.60 -9.32 12.57
C LEU A 51 7.07 -9.43 12.48
N ASP A 52 6.53 -10.64 12.28
CA ASP A 52 5.08 -10.85 12.19
C ASP A 52 4.37 -10.49 13.49
N VAL A 53 4.97 -10.83 14.63
CA VAL A 53 4.47 -10.44 15.94
C VAL A 53 4.50 -8.92 16.11
N LEU A 54 5.57 -8.24 15.71
CA LEU A 54 5.64 -6.78 15.74
C LEU A 54 4.58 -6.12 14.86
N ILE A 55 4.34 -6.64 13.65
CA ILE A 55 3.29 -6.15 12.74
C ILE A 55 1.91 -6.28 13.41
N ILE A 56 1.60 -7.46 13.96
CA ILE A 56 0.33 -7.73 14.65
C ILE A 56 0.16 -6.82 15.87
N LEU A 57 1.19 -6.74 16.73
CA LEU A 57 1.16 -5.94 17.94
C LEU A 57 1.01 -4.45 17.65
N ALA A 58 1.62 -3.94 16.58
CA ALA A 58 1.44 -2.55 16.22
C ALA A 58 0.04 -2.24 15.68
N GLY A 59 -0.51 -3.12 14.82
CA GLY A 59 -1.88 -2.98 14.35
C GLY A 59 -2.89 -3.02 15.51
N LEU A 60 -2.82 -4.06 16.34
CA LEU A 60 -3.69 -4.22 17.50
C LEU A 60 -3.46 -3.12 18.55
N GLY A 61 -2.20 -2.76 18.81
CA GLY A 61 -1.82 -1.75 19.79
C GLY A 61 -2.37 -0.38 19.44
N VAL A 62 -2.22 0.06 18.18
CA VAL A 62 -2.81 1.32 17.69
C VAL A 62 -4.34 1.26 17.78
N MET A 63 -4.94 0.16 17.34
CA MET A 63 -6.39 -0.04 17.39
C MET A 63 -6.93 0.08 18.82
N ILE A 64 -6.37 -0.68 19.77
CA ILE A 64 -6.80 -0.72 21.17
C ILE A 64 -6.59 0.64 21.83
N THR A 65 -5.42 1.24 21.66
CA THR A 65 -5.07 2.53 22.27
C THR A 65 -6.04 3.62 21.80
N LEU A 66 -6.22 3.78 20.48
CA LEU A 66 -7.06 4.83 19.95
C LEU A 66 -8.55 4.58 20.19
N ARG A 67 -9.03 3.32 20.17
CA ARG A 67 -10.42 3.01 20.53
C ARG A 67 -10.70 3.30 22.00
N THR A 68 -9.75 3.03 22.89
CA THR A 68 -9.90 3.28 24.33
C THR A 68 -9.88 4.77 24.64
N VAL A 69 -8.91 5.51 24.12
CA VAL A 69 -8.79 6.97 24.31
C VAL A 69 -10.03 7.70 23.78
N ARG A 70 -10.62 7.22 22.69
CA ARG A 70 -11.80 7.83 22.06
C ARG A 70 -13.13 7.21 22.51
N SER A 71 -13.12 6.30 23.49
CA SER A 71 -14.31 5.59 24.00
C SER A 71 -15.20 4.99 22.89
N LEU A 72 -14.58 4.34 21.92
CA LEU A 72 -15.22 3.83 20.71
C LEU A 72 -15.72 2.37 20.83
N TRP A 73 -15.77 1.83 22.03
CA TRP A 73 -16.24 0.46 22.27
C TRP A 73 -17.78 0.40 22.24
N GLY A 74 -18.37 -0.55 21.51
CA GLY A 74 -19.83 -0.81 21.54
C GLY A 74 -20.71 0.11 20.65
N LYS A 75 -20.25 0.43 19.44
CA LYS A 75 -20.84 1.45 18.56
C LYS A 75 -22.30 1.20 18.18
N LYS A 76 -23.13 2.25 18.24
CA LYS A 76 -24.51 2.29 17.73
C LYS A 76 -24.77 3.43 16.73
N ASP A 77 -23.96 4.49 16.73
CA ASP A 77 -24.13 5.71 15.91
C ASP A 77 -23.19 5.73 14.69
N GLU A 78 -23.65 6.35 13.60
CA GLU A 78 -22.94 6.51 12.32
C GLU A 78 -21.69 7.37 12.47
N VAL A 79 -21.75 8.47 13.24
CA VAL A 79 -20.58 9.33 13.49
C VAL A 79 -19.48 8.56 14.24
N LEU A 80 -19.87 7.78 15.25
CA LEU A 80 -18.93 6.92 15.97
C LEU A 80 -18.34 5.85 15.04
N LYS A 81 -19.13 5.29 14.12
CA LYS A 81 -18.65 4.31 13.13
C LYS A 81 -17.62 4.92 12.19
N GLU A 82 -17.82 6.13 11.69
CA GLU A 82 -16.83 6.85 10.88
C GLU A 82 -15.52 7.04 11.64
N MET A 83 -15.59 7.42 12.92
CA MET A 83 -14.42 7.50 13.79
C MET A 83 -13.74 6.15 14.00
N ASP A 84 -14.48 5.03 13.99
CA ASP A 84 -13.85 3.68 14.03
C ASP A 84 -13.03 3.44 12.79
N ASN A 85 -13.63 3.73 11.64
CA ASN A 85 -13.02 3.43 10.36
C ASN A 85 -11.70 4.20 10.21
N SER A 86 -11.66 5.45 10.70
CA SER A 86 -10.42 6.22 10.79
C SER A 86 -9.38 5.55 11.70
N VAL A 87 -9.76 5.02 12.86
CA VAL A 87 -8.85 4.31 13.76
C VAL A 87 -8.32 3.02 13.13
N LEU A 88 -9.19 2.22 12.52
CA LEU A 88 -8.80 0.97 11.85
C LEU A 88 -7.93 1.22 10.62
N SER A 89 -8.24 2.27 9.83
CA SER A 89 -7.40 2.75 8.73
C SER A 89 -6.00 3.14 9.22
N THR A 90 -5.91 3.87 10.34
CA THR A 90 -4.63 4.21 10.97
C THR A 90 -3.87 2.96 11.43
N SER A 91 -4.58 1.98 11.98
CA SER A 91 -4.02 0.71 12.46
C SER A 91 -3.46 -0.13 11.30
N PHE A 92 -4.16 -0.17 10.17
CA PHE A 92 -3.65 -0.76 8.92
C PHE A 92 -2.40 -0.04 8.43
N GLY A 93 -2.39 1.30 8.48
CA GLY A 93 -1.22 2.10 8.17
C GLY A 93 0.01 1.72 9.00
N ALA A 94 -0.17 1.51 10.31
CA ALA A 94 0.90 1.06 11.19
C ALA A 94 1.44 -0.33 10.81
N MET A 95 0.54 -1.30 10.55
CA MET A 95 0.93 -2.62 10.06
C MET A 95 1.75 -2.54 8.76
N MET A 96 1.27 -1.75 7.80
CA MET A 96 1.93 -1.56 6.52
C MET A 96 3.33 -0.96 6.68
N TRP A 97 3.50 0.09 7.50
CA TRP A 97 4.81 0.72 7.68
C TRP A 97 5.81 -0.19 8.38
N ILE A 98 5.38 -0.93 9.41
CA ILE A 98 6.26 -1.86 10.11
C ILE A 98 6.61 -3.05 9.22
N ALA A 99 5.66 -3.56 8.44
CA ALA A 99 5.94 -4.61 7.47
C ALA A 99 6.95 -4.12 6.42
N LEU A 100 6.76 -2.94 5.84
CA LEU A 100 7.67 -2.38 4.83
C LEU A 100 9.07 -2.11 5.41
N LEU A 101 9.16 -1.36 6.51
CA LEU A 101 10.45 -0.99 7.10
C LEU A 101 11.14 -2.18 7.75
N GLY A 102 10.39 -3.03 8.46
CA GLY A 102 10.93 -4.21 9.12
C GLY A 102 11.41 -5.27 8.13
N THR A 103 10.63 -5.56 7.08
CA THR A 103 11.07 -6.48 6.02
C THR A 103 12.30 -5.91 5.31
N PHE A 104 12.31 -4.61 5.01
CA PHE A 104 13.46 -3.96 4.42
C PHE A 104 14.71 -4.11 5.31
N LEU A 105 14.65 -3.68 6.57
CA LEU A 105 15.78 -3.75 7.49
C LEU A 105 16.30 -5.18 7.68
N LEU A 106 15.41 -6.18 7.82
CA LEU A 106 15.81 -7.57 8.02
C LEU A 106 16.34 -8.23 6.74
N THR A 107 15.79 -7.89 5.57
CA THR A 107 16.29 -8.39 4.29
C THR A 107 17.74 -7.92 4.03
N PHE A 108 18.10 -6.72 4.49
CA PHE A 108 19.46 -6.18 4.36
C PHE A 108 20.38 -6.56 5.52
N GLY A 109 19.86 -6.60 6.74
CA GLY A 109 20.63 -6.92 7.94
C GLY A 109 20.92 -8.42 8.10
N ASP A 110 20.09 -9.28 7.52
CA ASP A 110 20.20 -10.74 7.58
C ASP A 110 19.87 -11.36 6.22
N ARG A 111 20.78 -11.12 5.25
CA ARG A 111 20.60 -11.52 3.84
C ARG A 111 20.43 -13.02 3.65
N GLU A 112 21.15 -13.83 4.41
CA GLU A 112 21.12 -15.30 4.32
C GLU A 112 19.71 -15.86 4.60
N ASN A 113 18.93 -15.18 5.45
CA ASN A 113 17.58 -15.58 5.80
C ASN A 113 16.50 -14.69 5.15
N SER A 114 16.84 -13.87 4.17
CA SER A 114 15.92 -12.92 3.50
C SER A 114 14.59 -13.54 3.02
N THR A 115 14.63 -14.80 2.59
CA THR A 115 13.46 -15.58 2.14
C THR A 115 12.44 -15.82 3.26
N TRP A 116 12.85 -15.81 4.53
CA TRP A 116 11.95 -15.94 5.68
C TRP A 116 11.21 -14.65 6.01
N TYR A 117 11.77 -13.49 5.67
CA TYR A 117 11.16 -12.19 5.94
C TYR A 117 10.18 -11.76 4.84
N ALA A 118 10.44 -12.14 3.58
CA ALA A 118 9.60 -11.78 2.44
C ALA A 118 8.09 -12.13 2.62
N PRO A 119 7.70 -13.31 3.16
CA PRO A 119 6.30 -13.64 3.41
C PRO A 119 5.57 -12.67 4.35
N SER A 120 6.29 -12.01 5.27
CA SER A 120 5.69 -11.03 6.20
C SER A 120 5.13 -9.79 5.51
N LEU A 121 5.59 -9.51 4.28
CA LEU A 121 5.12 -8.39 3.46
C LEU A 121 3.86 -8.75 2.65
N ALA A 122 3.61 -10.03 2.39
CA ALA A 122 2.52 -10.46 1.51
C ALA A 122 1.13 -10.02 1.99
N PRO A 123 0.75 -10.15 3.28
CA PRO A 123 -0.57 -9.73 3.77
C PRO A 123 -0.89 -8.25 3.47
N VAL A 124 0.06 -7.35 3.72
CA VAL A 124 -0.11 -5.91 3.51
C VAL A 124 -0.10 -5.53 2.02
N LEU A 125 0.70 -6.23 1.19
CA LEU A 125 0.70 -6.01 -0.26
C LEU A 125 -0.60 -6.48 -0.91
N ILE A 126 -1.11 -7.65 -0.51
CA ILE A 126 -2.40 -8.17 -0.99
C ILE A 126 -3.52 -7.19 -0.62
N ALA A 127 -3.58 -6.79 0.64
CA ALA A 127 -4.59 -5.82 1.10
C ALA A 127 -4.48 -4.47 0.37
N SER A 128 -3.27 -3.96 0.14
CA SER A 128 -3.04 -2.70 -0.58
C SER A 128 -3.39 -2.80 -2.07
N GLY A 129 -3.11 -3.95 -2.70
CA GLY A 129 -3.51 -4.23 -4.08
C GLY A 129 -5.04 -4.26 -4.22
N VAL A 130 -5.73 -4.96 -3.32
CA VAL A 130 -7.20 -5.00 -3.27
C VAL A 130 -7.76 -3.59 -3.03
N TYR A 131 -7.21 -2.83 -2.08
CA TYR A 131 -7.57 -1.43 -1.86
C TYR A 131 -7.47 -0.62 -3.16
N THR A 132 -6.35 -0.73 -3.86
CA THR A 132 -6.09 0.02 -5.10
C THR A 132 -7.14 -0.29 -6.17
N VAL A 133 -7.45 -1.57 -6.38
CA VAL A 133 -8.49 -1.98 -7.35
C VAL A 133 -9.86 -1.46 -6.94
N LEU A 134 -10.25 -1.60 -5.67
CA LEU A 134 -11.55 -1.13 -5.19
C LEU A 134 -11.65 0.40 -5.21
N ALA A 135 -10.58 1.10 -4.89
CA ALA A 135 -10.51 2.55 -4.92
C ALA A 135 -10.69 3.10 -6.33
N ILE A 136 -10.10 2.44 -7.31
CA ILE A 136 -10.26 2.79 -8.72
C ILE A 136 -11.69 2.45 -9.20
N ARG A 137 -12.24 1.29 -8.84
CA ARG A 137 -13.62 0.90 -9.20
C ARG A 137 -14.68 1.82 -8.61
N ARG A 138 -14.44 2.37 -7.42
CA ARG A 138 -15.33 3.35 -6.76
C ARG A 138 -15.10 4.79 -7.22
N GLY A 139 -14.22 5.02 -8.20
CA GLY A 139 -13.94 6.35 -8.70
C GLY A 139 -13.18 7.26 -7.73
N MET A 140 -12.64 6.72 -6.63
CA MET A 140 -11.83 7.49 -5.67
C MET A 140 -10.46 7.86 -6.25
N VAL A 141 -9.97 7.06 -7.21
CA VAL A 141 -8.70 7.27 -7.91
C VAL A 141 -8.97 7.31 -9.41
N LEU A 142 -9.18 8.53 -9.91
CA LEU A 142 -9.41 8.83 -11.32
C LEU A 142 -8.40 9.88 -11.79
N TRP A 143 -8.14 9.91 -13.09
CA TRP A 143 -7.35 10.98 -13.68
C TRP A 143 -8.13 12.30 -13.71
N GLY A 144 -9.43 12.23 -14.01
CA GLY A 144 -10.30 13.39 -14.14
C GLY A 144 -10.07 14.12 -15.47
N GLY A 145 -10.27 15.44 -15.49
CA GLY A 145 -10.07 16.22 -16.71
C GLY A 145 -8.66 16.12 -17.31
N GLU A 146 -8.53 16.46 -18.60
CA GLU A 146 -7.30 16.35 -19.42
C GLU A 146 -6.04 16.90 -18.71
N LYS A 147 -6.19 18.02 -17.99
CA LYS A 147 -5.12 18.66 -17.20
C LYS A 147 -4.69 17.81 -16.00
N ASN A 148 -5.64 17.30 -15.22
CA ASN A 148 -5.37 16.44 -14.06
C ASN A 148 -4.79 15.08 -14.47
N ARG A 149 -5.15 14.57 -15.66
CA ARG A 149 -4.55 13.36 -16.23
C ARG A 149 -3.08 13.52 -16.56
N ARG A 150 -2.68 14.63 -17.18
CA ARG A 150 -1.27 14.92 -17.48
C ARG A 150 -0.45 15.07 -16.19
N ASP A 151 -0.98 15.80 -15.22
CA ASP A 151 -0.31 16.02 -13.94
C ASP A 151 -0.23 14.73 -13.09
N GLY A 152 -1.29 13.93 -13.10
CA GLY A 152 -1.35 12.63 -12.46
C GLY A 152 -0.32 11.65 -13.03
N LYS A 153 -0.24 11.53 -14.36
CA LYS A 153 0.78 10.70 -15.03
C LYS A 153 2.20 11.17 -14.70
N LYS A 154 2.45 12.48 -14.69
CA LYS A 154 3.76 13.03 -14.29
C LYS A 154 4.11 12.70 -12.84
N ARG A 155 3.15 12.82 -11.91
CA ARG A 155 3.35 12.46 -10.50
C ARG A 155 3.62 10.97 -10.32
N LEU A 156 2.82 10.12 -10.97
CA LEU A 156 3.01 8.67 -10.96
C LEU A 156 4.39 8.31 -11.54
N GLY A 157 4.78 8.93 -12.65
CA GLY A 157 6.10 8.75 -13.26
C GLY A 157 7.23 9.13 -12.30
N LYS A 158 7.15 10.30 -11.65
CA LYS A 158 8.15 10.73 -10.65
C LYS A 158 8.25 9.77 -9.47
N ALA A 159 7.11 9.36 -8.90
CA ALA A 159 7.07 8.42 -7.80
C ALA A 159 7.62 7.05 -8.21
N THR A 160 7.30 6.59 -9.42
CA THR A 160 7.78 5.32 -9.96
C THR A 160 9.27 5.35 -10.23
N VAL A 161 9.80 6.44 -10.80
CA VAL A 161 11.26 6.61 -11.00
C VAL A 161 11.99 6.61 -9.66
N LEU A 162 11.49 7.33 -8.67
CA LEU A 162 12.10 7.35 -7.34
C LEU A 162 12.09 5.96 -6.70
N GLY A 163 10.95 5.27 -6.73
CA GLY A 163 10.83 3.91 -6.21
C GLY A 163 11.68 2.89 -6.96
N ALA A 164 11.75 2.99 -8.29
CA ALA A 164 12.55 2.13 -9.15
C ALA A 164 14.06 2.32 -8.93
N LEU A 165 14.50 3.58 -8.77
CA LEU A 165 15.89 3.90 -8.49
C LEU A 165 16.28 3.44 -7.08
N PHE A 166 15.41 3.65 -6.10
CA PHE A 166 15.60 3.10 -4.76
C PHE A 166 15.70 1.58 -4.79
N PHE A 167 14.73 0.89 -5.41
CA PHE A 167 14.74 -0.57 -5.55
C PHE A 167 15.97 -1.09 -6.27
N GLY A 168 16.36 -0.44 -7.38
CA GLY A 168 17.57 -0.81 -8.13
C GLY A 168 18.81 -0.72 -7.25
N ILE A 169 19.05 0.42 -6.58
CA ILE A 169 20.20 0.59 -5.68
C ILE A 169 20.19 -0.46 -4.59
N VAL A 170 19.05 -0.63 -3.94
CA VAL A 170 18.83 -1.58 -2.85
C VAL A 170 19.15 -3.02 -3.27
N MET A 171 18.71 -3.44 -4.45
CA MET A 171 18.88 -4.82 -4.94
C MET A 171 20.23 -5.08 -5.64
N GLY A 172 20.90 -4.06 -6.17
CA GLY A 172 22.11 -4.22 -6.98
C GLY A 172 23.36 -3.57 -6.41
N ALA A 173 23.29 -2.90 -5.26
CA ALA A 173 24.45 -2.22 -4.65
C ALA A 173 25.61 -3.18 -4.32
N GLU A 174 25.33 -4.44 -3.97
CA GLU A 174 26.39 -5.43 -3.70
C GLU A 174 27.20 -5.74 -4.96
N ASP A 175 26.54 -5.85 -6.11
CA ASP A 175 27.20 -6.14 -7.37
C ASP A 175 28.02 -4.94 -7.88
N CYS A 176 27.77 -3.74 -7.35
CA CYS A 176 28.55 -2.54 -7.66
C CYS A 176 29.88 -2.50 -6.92
N PHE A 177 29.99 -3.14 -5.75
CA PHE A 177 31.18 -3.06 -4.90
C PHE A 177 31.60 -4.46 -4.47
N VAL A 178 32.55 -5.02 -5.20
CA VAL A 178 33.13 -6.34 -4.91
C VAL A 178 34.61 -6.13 -4.63
N ASP A 179 35.09 -6.62 -3.49
CA ASP A 179 36.48 -6.49 -3.03
C ASP A 179 36.96 -5.02 -2.92
N GLY A 180 36.05 -4.10 -2.57
CA GLY A 180 36.35 -2.66 -2.46
C GLY A 180 36.52 -1.93 -3.79
N ALA A 181 36.45 -2.63 -4.92
CA ALA A 181 36.52 -2.06 -6.25
C ALA A 181 35.12 -1.87 -6.86
N PHE A 182 34.93 -0.73 -7.53
CA PHE A 182 33.69 -0.45 -8.24
C PHE A 182 33.61 -1.27 -9.53
N ARG A 183 32.51 -2.02 -9.71
CA ARG A 183 32.22 -2.79 -10.93
C ARG A 183 31.06 -2.18 -11.70
N PHE A 184 31.34 -1.77 -12.94
CA PHE A 184 30.34 -1.21 -13.85
C PHE A 184 29.16 -2.16 -14.14
N HIS A 185 29.40 -3.47 -14.11
CA HIS A 185 28.34 -4.47 -14.32
C HIS A 185 27.23 -4.39 -13.26
N GLY A 186 27.56 -4.10 -12.00
CA GLY A 186 26.57 -3.88 -10.95
C GLY A 186 25.67 -2.68 -11.25
N LEU A 187 26.24 -1.58 -11.77
CA LEU A 187 25.48 -0.40 -12.16
C LEU A 187 24.48 -0.72 -13.29
N VAL A 188 24.90 -1.51 -14.28
CA VAL A 188 24.01 -1.97 -15.35
C VAL A 188 22.86 -2.80 -14.79
N LYS A 189 23.13 -3.69 -13.83
CA LYS A 189 22.11 -4.51 -13.17
C LYS A 189 21.10 -3.66 -12.38
N ILE A 190 21.57 -2.66 -11.63
CA ILE A 190 20.73 -1.67 -10.94
C ILE A 190 19.76 -0.99 -11.93
N LEU A 191 20.29 -0.53 -13.06
CA LEU A 191 19.50 0.17 -14.08
C LEU A 191 18.48 -0.74 -14.73
N ILE A 192 18.84 -1.99 -15.08
CA ILE A 192 17.92 -2.96 -15.68
C ILE A 192 16.81 -3.35 -14.70
N MET A 193 17.15 -3.69 -13.45
CA MET A 193 16.16 -4.08 -12.44
C MET A 193 15.23 -2.91 -12.10
N GLY A 194 15.78 -1.71 -11.92
CA GLY A 194 15.00 -0.50 -11.69
C GLY A 194 14.07 -0.18 -12.86
N ALA A 195 14.61 -0.13 -14.08
CA ALA A 195 13.82 0.18 -15.28
C ALA A 195 12.75 -0.88 -15.58
N GLY A 196 13.07 -2.16 -15.43
CA GLY A 196 12.13 -3.26 -15.64
C GLY A 196 10.96 -3.18 -14.66
N TRP A 197 11.26 -3.05 -13.37
CA TRP A 197 10.23 -3.04 -12.33
C TRP A 197 9.44 -1.73 -12.28
N GLY A 198 10.12 -0.60 -12.46
CA GLY A 198 9.48 0.71 -12.61
C GLY A 198 8.57 0.77 -13.84
N GLY A 199 9.04 0.29 -14.99
CA GLY A 199 8.25 0.26 -16.23
C GLY A 199 7.00 -0.60 -16.09
N PHE A 200 7.14 -1.82 -15.55
CA PHE A 200 6.03 -2.72 -15.29
C PHE A 200 5.00 -2.10 -14.33
N PHE A 201 5.45 -1.54 -13.20
CA PHE A 201 4.57 -0.91 -12.21
C PHE A 201 3.83 0.29 -12.79
N TYR A 202 4.53 1.18 -13.50
CA TYR A 202 3.92 2.35 -14.14
C TYR A 202 2.86 1.94 -15.15
N GLY A 203 3.18 0.96 -16.00
CA GLY A 203 2.26 0.43 -17.01
C GLY A 203 1.01 -0.16 -16.38
N LEU A 204 1.17 -1.03 -15.38
CA LEU A 204 0.06 -1.66 -14.67
C LEU A 204 -0.85 -0.62 -14.00
N MET A 205 -0.28 0.29 -13.21
CA MET A 205 -1.06 1.32 -12.52
C MET A 205 -1.78 2.26 -13.51
N SER A 206 -1.09 2.67 -14.58
CA SER A 206 -1.68 3.49 -15.63
C SER A 206 -2.87 2.79 -16.31
N LEU A 207 -2.75 1.48 -16.59
CA LEU A 207 -3.83 0.67 -17.16
C LEU A 207 -5.01 0.53 -16.20
N VAL A 208 -4.76 0.22 -14.93
CA VAL A 208 -5.83 0.04 -13.94
C VAL A 208 -6.60 1.34 -13.75
N ILE A 209 -5.93 2.48 -13.57
CA ILE A 209 -6.59 3.79 -13.41
C ILE A 209 -7.37 4.16 -14.68
N SER A 210 -6.78 3.95 -15.86
CA SER A 210 -7.47 4.26 -17.13
C SER A 210 -8.70 3.38 -17.37
N ARG A 211 -8.67 2.11 -16.95
CA ARG A 211 -9.84 1.21 -16.99
C ARG A 211 -10.92 1.65 -15.99
N GLY A 212 -10.52 2.06 -14.78
CA GLY A 212 -11.45 2.61 -13.80
C GLY A 212 -12.16 3.87 -14.28
N GLU A 213 -11.43 4.76 -14.96
CA GLU A 213 -11.99 5.98 -15.54
C GLU A 213 -13.01 5.69 -16.64
N LYS A 214 -12.75 4.71 -17.51
CA LYS A 214 -13.74 4.26 -18.49
C LYS A 214 -15.01 3.72 -17.83
N ALA A 215 -14.86 2.94 -16.76
CA ALA A 215 -16.00 2.38 -16.03
C ALA A 215 -16.82 3.47 -15.33
N ALA A 216 -16.16 4.43 -14.68
CA ALA A 216 -16.81 5.56 -14.03
C ALA A 216 -17.57 6.45 -15.05
N ASN A 217 -16.95 6.75 -16.20
CA ASN A 217 -17.61 7.51 -17.26
C ASN A 217 -18.82 6.78 -17.84
N LYS A 218 -18.75 5.45 -17.99
CA LYS A 218 -19.89 4.63 -18.42
C LYS A 218 -21.05 4.67 -17.41
N ALA A 219 -20.74 4.60 -16.11
CA ALA A 219 -21.75 4.66 -15.06
C ALA A 219 -22.49 6.00 -15.03
N VAL A 220 -21.75 7.12 -15.18
CA VAL A 220 -22.35 8.46 -15.28
C VAL A 220 -23.24 8.59 -16.52
N ALA A 221 -22.76 8.13 -17.67
CA ALA A 221 -23.52 8.17 -18.92
C ALA A 221 -24.83 7.37 -18.82
N ALA A 222 -24.80 6.19 -18.19
CA ALA A 222 -26.00 5.35 -17.99
C ALA A 222 -27.06 6.04 -17.09
N THR A 223 -26.63 6.73 -16.03
CA THR A 223 -27.54 7.55 -15.21
C THR A 223 -28.10 8.78 -15.92
N GLU A 224 -27.35 9.36 -16.87
CA GLU A 224 -27.83 10.49 -17.68
C GLU A 224 -28.77 10.06 -18.81
N THR A 225 -28.62 8.84 -19.34
CA THR A 225 -29.51 8.29 -20.38
C THR A 225 -30.72 7.53 -19.83
N GLY A 226 -30.81 7.32 -18.52
CA GLY A 226 -31.94 6.63 -17.87
C GLY A 226 -31.98 5.12 -18.15
N GLU A 227 -30.92 4.55 -18.70
CA GLU A 227 -30.77 3.11 -18.86
C GLU A 227 -30.12 2.56 -17.60
N GLU A 228 -30.94 2.08 -16.66
CA GLU A 228 -30.44 1.27 -15.55
C GLU A 228 -29.67 0.08 -16.13
N ALA A 229 -28.36 0.06 -15.88
CA ALA A 229 -27.49 -1.02 -16.31
C ALA A 229 -27.89 -2.31 -15.58
N GLU A 230 -28.63 -3.18 -16.27
CA GLU A 230 -28.83 -4.57 -15.86
C GLU A 230 -27.46 -5.26 -15.63
N GLU A 231 -27.44 -6.09 -14.58
CA GLU A 231 -26.30 -6.64 -13.83
C GLU A 231 -25.11 -7.21 -14.62
#